data_AF-A0A2V6QNH5-F1
#
_entry.id   AF-A0A2V6QNH5-F1
#
_cell.length_a   1.000
_cell.length_b   1.000
_cell.length_c   1.000
_cell.angle_alpha   90.00
_cell.angle_beta   90.00
_cell.angle_gamma   90.00
#
_symmetry.space_group_name_H-M   'P 1'
#
loop_
_entity.id
_entity.type
_entity.pdbx_description
1 polymer ?
#
loop_
_entity_poly.entity_id
_entity_poly.type
_entity_poly.pdbx_seq_one_letter_code
_entity_poly.pdbx_strand_id
1 'polypeptide(L)'
;MRAVRCGCFAVWAATRSMVARVYLRLARLVRRTMGWLTVATTCSDACRARRDGRRRRRYALRVRWPAALLLVLIAAPPAAHAQPARWRGTGVVVAVLPAPSSLHATRPVIVLDHQPIAGLMEQRMSMPFIAASADLFRGIKAGDHVAFALAETPDALLVVSLERLGP
;
A
#
# COMPACT_ATOMS: atom_id res chain seq x y z
N MET A 1 22.98 39.16 -22.72
CA MET A 1 23.81 38.69 -21.59
C MET A 1 23.00 38.83 -20.30
N ARG A 2 22.92 37.71 -19.56
CA ARG A 2 22.66 37.55 -18.11
C ARG A 2 21.39 38.12 -17.43
N ALA A 3 20.79 37.15 -16.73
CA ALA A 3 20.22 37.20 -15.39
C ALA A 3 18.73 37.54 -15.26
N VAL A 4 17.92 36.49 -15.15
CA VAL A 4 16.73 36.53 -14.30
C VAL A 4 16.92 35.51 -13.17
N ARG A 5 16.93 36.08 -11.97
CA ARG A 5 17.06 35.48 -10.64
C ARG A 5 15.90 34.50 -10.38
N CYS A 6 16.19 33.32 -9.86
CA CYS A 6 15.95 32.93 -8.47
C CYS A 6 14.66 33.52 -7.86
N GLY A 7 13.57 32.75 -7.93
CA GLY A 7 12.37 32.89 -7.11
C GLY A 7 12.09 31.55 -6.44
N CYS A 8 12.83 31.29 -5.37
CA CYS A 8 12.67 30.13 -4.50
C CYS A 8 11.32 30.16 -3.78
N PHE A 9 10.60 29.04 -3.87
CA PHE A 9 10.29 28.20 -2.70
C PHE A 9 9.85 28.96 -1.45
N ALA A 10 8.62 29.45 -1.48
CA ALA A 10 7.86 29.70 -0.27
C ALA A 10 6.43 29.22 -0.56
N VAL A 11 5.78 28.62 0.44
CA VAL A 11 4.41 28.09 0.40
C VAL A 11 4.28 26.63 -0.08
N TRP A 12 4.92 25.68 0.62
CA TRP A 12 4.23 24.42 0.97
C TRP A 12 4.90 23.69 2.14
N ALA A 13 5.00 24.38 3.28
CA ALA A 13 5.46 23.80 4.55
C ALA A 13 4.40 24.05 5.63
N ALA A 14 3.19 23.51 5.44
CA ALA A 14 2.16 23.53 6.47
C ALA A 14 1.10 22.48 6.16
N THR A 15 1.23 21.26 6.73
CA THR A 15 0.14 20.34 7.18
C THR A 15 0.63 18.89 7.34
N ARG A 16 1.63 18.64 8.20
CA ARG A 16 1.94 17.28 8.67
C ARG A 16 2.47 17.30 10.10
N SER A 17 1.63 17.72 11.05
CA SER A 17 2.01 17.67 12.47
C SER A 17 0.79 17.72 13.40
N MET A 18 -0.04 16.66 13.43
CA MET A 18 -1.04 16.54 14.52
C MET A 18 -1.46 15.13 14.94
N VAL A 19 -0.99 14.05 14.30
CA VAL A 19 -1.44 12.67 14.65
C VAL A 19 -0.38 11.87 15.43
N ALA A 20 0.88 12.31 15.47
CA ALA A 20 1.98 11.55 16.09
C ALA A 20 2.17 11.78 17.61
N ARG A 21 1.37 12.63 18.28
CA ARG A 21 1.54 12.94 19.73
C ARG A 21 0.55 12.24 20.67
N VAL A 22 -0.43 11.50 20.15
CA VAL A 22 -1.45 10.83 20.98
C VAL A 22 -0.98 9.45 21.47
N TYR A 23 -0.13 8.75 20.71
CA TYR A 23 0.25 7.36 21.04
C TYR A 23 1.36 7.21 22.11
N LEU A 24 2.12 8.26 22.43
CA LEU A 24 3.24 8.19 23.38
C LEU A 24 2.87 8.51 24.85
N ARG A 25 1.59 8.80 25.15
CA ARG A 25 1.09 9.01 26.53
C ARG A 25 0.50 7.75 27.19
N LEU A 26 0.43 6.62 26.49
CA LEU A 26 -0.21 5.37 26.97
C LEU A 26 0.73 4.41 27.72
N ALA A 27 2.03 4.69 27.84
CA ALA A 27 3.00 3.70 28.37
C ALA A 27 3.57 3.99 29.77
N ARG A 28 3.21 5.08 30.46
CA ARG A 28 3.82 5.47 31.75
C ARG A 28 2.89 5.48 32.98
N LEU A 29 1.63 5.05 32.85
CA LEU A 29 0.66 5.14 33.95
C LEU A 29 0.27 3.80 34.63
N VAL A 30 0.95 2.68 34.32
CA VAL A 30 0.56 1.35 34.82
C VAL A 30 1.54 0.75 35.85
N ARG A 31 2.61 1.47 36.24
CA ARG A 31 3.71 0.85 37.03
C ARG A 31 3.97 1.46 38.41
N ARG A 32 2.96 2.07 39.05
CA ARG A 32 3.19 2.80 40.30
C ARG A 32 2.04 2.74 41.30
N THR A 33 1.60 1.55 41.70
CA THR A 33 0.82 1.34 42.94
C THR A 33 1.01 -0.09 43.43
N MET A 34 1.11 -0.25 44.76
CA MET A 34 1.22 -1.49 45.54
C MET A 34 2.64 -2.01 45.80
N GLY A 35 3.28 -1.34 46.77
CA GLY A 35 4.10 -2.04 47.76
C GLY A 35 3.30 -2.22 49.06
N TRP A 36 3.85 -3.08 49.92
CA TRP A 36 3.54 -3.33 51.35
C TRP A 36 2.49 -4.41 51.65
N LEU A 37 2.96 -5.61 52.03
CA LEU A 37 2.83 -6.11 53.41
C LEU A 37 3.60 -7.43 53.59
N THR A 38 4.30 -7.45 54.71
CA THR A 38 5.26 -8.44 55.22
C THR A 38 4.56 -9.54 56.02
N VAL A 39 5.15 -10.74 56.01
CA VAL A 39 5.16 -11.75 57.09
C VAL A 39 3.81 -12.26 57.61
N ALA A 40 3.36 -13.43 57.12
CA ALA A 40 2.75 -14.52 57.94
C ALA A 40 2.15 -15.63 57.05
N THR A 41 2.95 -16.50 56.40
CA THR A 41 2.33 -17.65 55.69
C THR A 41 3.23 -18.86 55.39
N THR A 42 4.45 -18.94 55.91
CA THR A 42 5.42 -19.97 55.47
C THR A 42 5.13 -21.40 55.97
N CYS A 43 4.14 -21.62 56.85
CA CYS A 43 3.80 -22.98 57.31
C CYS A 43 2.62 -23.62 56.56
N SER A 44 1.79 -22.84 55.84
CA SER A 44 0.64 -23.38 55.08
C SER A 44 0.96 -23.71 53.62
N ASP A 45 2.02 -23.15 53.04
CA ASP A 45 2.35 -23.34 51.63
C ASP A 45 2.95 -24.72 51.31
N ALA A 46 3.69 -25.31 52.25
CA ALA A 46 4.34 -26.60 52.05
C ALA A 46 3.36 -27.79 51.99
N CYS A 47 2.24 -27.72 52.74
CA CYS A 47 1.19 -28.74 52.69
C CYS A 47 0.26 -28.58 51.48
N ARG A 48 0.05 -27.35 50.99
CA ARG A 48 -0.74 -27.08 49.77
C ARG A 48 0.02 -27.51 48.51
N ALA A 49 1.33 -27.30 48.46
CA ALA A 49 2.19 -27.70 47.32
C ALA A 49 2.19 -29.21 47.02
N ARG A 50 2.03 -30.09 48.03
CA ARG A 50 2.04 -31.54 47.83
C ARG A 50 0.74 -32.12 47.27
N ARG A 51 -0.41 -31.45 47.41
CA ARG A 51 -1.68 -31.88 46.78
C ARG A 51 -1.77 -31.47 45.31
N ASP A 52 -1.18 -30.34 44.93
CA ASP A 52 -1.23 -29.83 43.55
C ASP A 52 -0.34 -30.62 42.56
N GLY A 53 0.73 -31.25 43.04
CA GLY A 53 1.64 -32.06 42.21
C GLY A 53 0.98 -33.31 41.60
N ARG A 54 0.02 -33.94 42.29
CA ARG A 54 -0.64 -35.17 41.79
C ARG A 54 -1.80 -34.90 40.82
N ARG A 55 -2.42 -33.71 40.86
CA ARG A 55 -3.46 -33.32 39.88
C ARG A 55 -2.87 -32.85 38.54
N ARG A 56 -1.68 -32.24 38.55
CA ARG A 56 -1.03 -31.72 37.33
C ARG A 56 -0.52 -32.81 36.37
N ARG A 57 -0.28 -34.04 36.83
CA ARG A 57 0.21 -35.13 35.96
C ARG A 57 -0.85 -35.74 35.03
N ARG A 58 -2.15 -35.59 35.29
CA ARG A 58 -3.21 -36.18 34.45
C ARG A 58 -3.84 -35.21 33.43
N TYR A 59 -3.59 -33.90 33.55
CA TYR A 59 -4.06 -32.90 32.57
C TYR A 59 -3.02 -32.56 31.49
N ALA A 60 -1.74 -32.90 31.69
CA ALA A 60 -0.65 -32.54 30.76
C ALA A 60 -0.54 -33.43 29.50
N LEU A 61 -1.33 -34.51 29.38
CA LEU A 61 -1.30 -35.43 28.24
C LEU A 61 -2.48 -35.28 27.26
N ARG A 62 -3.46 -34.41 27.53
CA ARG A 62 -4.66 -34.24 26.68
C ARG A 62 -4.87 -32.85 26.07
N VAL A 63 -3.89 -31.95 26.18
CA VAL A 63 -3.99 -30.59 25.62
C VAL A 63 -2.74 -30.21 24.81
N ARG A 64 -2.16 -31.21 24.14
CA ARG A 64 -0.95 -31.02 23.33
C ARG A 64 -1.19 -31.29 21.84
N TRP A 65 -2.40 -31.00 21.34
CA TRP A 65 -2.80 -31.36 19.96
C TRP A 65 -3.85 -30.45 19.29
N PRO A 66 -3.98 -29.13 19.60
CA PRO A 66 -4.45 -28.24 18.53
C PRO A 66 -3.79 -26.85 18.47
N ALA A 67 -2.61 -26.63 19.05
CA ALA A 67 -1.96 -25.31 18.97
C ALA A 67 -1.08 -25.10 17.71
N ALA A 68 -0.81 -26.16 16.94
CA ALA A 68 0.07 -26.08 15.77
C ALA A 68 -0.65 -25.78 14.45
N LEU A 69 -1.99 -25.73 14.42
CA LEU A 69 -2.75 -25.53 13.17
C LEU A 69 -3.16 -24.05 12.93
N LEU A 70 -2.95 -23.15 13.88
CA LEU A 70 -3.53 -21.79 13.86
C LEU A 70 -2.55 -20.68 13.44
N LEU A 71 -1.41 -21.03 12.84
CA LEU A 71 -0.35 -20.08 12.45
C LEU A 71 0.04 -20.17 10.96
N VAL A 72 -0.85 -20.69 10.11
CA VAL A 72 -0.65 -20.77 8.64
C VAL A 72 -1.50 -19.73 7.88
N LEU A 73 -2.41 -19.00 8.53
CA LEU A 73 -3.44 -18.21 7.84
C LEU A 73 -3.20 -16.69 7.70
N ILE A 74 -2.02 -16.15 8.04
CA ILE A 74 -1.79 -14.69 7.97
C ILE A 74 -0.57 -14.32 7.11
N ALA A 75 -0.46 -14.94 5.93
CA ALA A 75 0.45 -14.47 4.90
C ALA A 75 -0.26 -14.48 3.54
N ALA A 76 -1.42 -13.85 3.46
CA ALA A 76 -1.92 -13.39 2.17
C ALA A 76 -1.04 -12.16 1.78
N PRO A 77 -0.20 -12.23 0.74
CA PRO A 77 0.43 -11.03 0.22
C PRO A 77 -0.67 -10.03 -0.15
N PRO A 78 -0.46 -8.71 0.02
CA PRO A 78 -1.42 -7.74 -0.47
C PRO A 78 -1.55 -7.97 -1.97
N ALA A 79 -2.67 -8.54 -2.40
CA ALA A 79 -3.03 -8.51 -3.80
C ALA A 79 -3.03 -7.04 -4.17
N ALA A 80 -2.05 -6.63 -4.97
CA ALA A 80 -2.08 -5.34 -5.63
C ALA A 80 -3.46 -5.29 -6.28
N HIS A 81 -4.32 -4.39 -5.79
CA HIS A 81 -5.67 -4.29 -6.29
C HIS A 81 -5.54 -3.84 -7.74
N ALA A 82 -5.51 -4.80 -8.65
CA ALA A 82 -5.63 -4.57 -10.07
C ALA A 82 -7.03 -4.01 -10.24
N GLN A 83 -7.13 -2.68 -10.25
CA GLN A 83 -8.41 -2.04 -10.45
C GLN A 83 -8.95 -2.50 -11.80
N PRO A 84 -10.22 -2.92 -11.85
CA PRO A 84 -10.79 -3.43 -13.09
C PRO A 84 -10.75 -2.32 -14.13
N ALA A 85 -10.26 -2.65 -15.32
CA ALA A 85 -10.35 -1.78 -16.47
C ALA A 85 -11.83 -1.44 -16.73
N ARG A 86 -12.14 -0.15 -16.71
CA ARG A 86 -13.49 0.37 -16.90
C ARG A 86 -13.72 0.86 -18.33
N TRP A 87 -12.68 1.39 -18.97
CA TRP A 87 -12.74 1.82 -20.36
C TRP A 87 -11.63 1.19 -21.18
N ARG A 88 -11.90 1.08 -22.48
CA ARG A 88 -10.97 0.54 -23.47
C ARG A 88 -10.90 1.49 -24.66
N GLY A 89 -9.71 1.66 -25.20
CA GLY A 89 -9.47 2.52 -26.35
C GLY A 89 -8.37 1.95 -27.25
N THR A 90 -8.28 2.52 -28.43
CA THR A 90 -7.18 2.29 -29.37
C THR A 90 -6.57 3.62 -29.74
N GLY A 91 -5.30 3.61 -30.13
CA GLY A 91 -4.61 4.84 -30.50
C GLY A 91 -3.23 4.60 -31.07
N VAL A 92 -2.57 5.71 -31.40
CA VAL A 92 -1.18 5.73 -31.83
C VAL A 92 -0.34 6.41 -30.76
N VAL A 93 0.80 5.81 -30.45
CA VAL A 93 1.75 6.39 -29.48
C VAL A 93 2.43 7.60 -30.10
N VAL A 94 2.26 8.77 -29.49
CA VAL A 94 2.94 10.00 -29.90
C VAL A 94 4.27 10.13 -29.18
N ALA A 95 4.29 9.87 -27.87
CA ALA A 95 5.50 9.94 -27.05
C ALA A 95 5.40 9.06 -25.80
N VAL A 96 6.53 8.59 -25.30
CA VAL A 96 6.64 7.92 -24.00
C VAL A 96 7.61 8.72 -23.13
N LEU A 97 7.16 9.13 -21.95
CA LEU A 97 7.89 9.97 -21.00
C LEU A 97 8.19 9.16 -19.72
N PRO A 98 9.46 8.89 -19.39
CA PRO A 98 9.82 8.20 -18.16
C PRO A 98 9.55 9.08 -16.94
N ALA A 99 9.46 8.46 -15.75
CA ALA A 99 9.47 9.19 -14.49
C ALA A 99 10.92 9.54 -14.09
N PRO A 100 11.18 10.74 -13.52
CA PRO A 100 10.27 11.88 -13.40
C PRO A 100 10.12 12.63 -14.74
N SER A 101 8.93 13.18 -15.00
CA SER A 101 8.69 14.07 -16.13
C SER A 101 8.02 15.37 -15.68
N SER A 102 7.96 16.37 -16.56
CA SER A 102 7.19 17.60 -16.32
C SER A 102 5.68 17.34 -16.15
N LEU A 103 5.17 16.20 -16.65
CA LEU A 103 3.76 15.82 -16.55
C LEU A 103 3.45 15.01 -15.30
N HIS A 104 4.39 14.22 -14.79
CA HIS A 104 4.19 13.46 -13.56
C HIS A 104 5.52 13.12 -12.87
N ALA A 105 5.60 13.39 -11.57
CA ALA A 105 6.84 13.27 -10.80
C ALA A 105 7.26 11.80 -10.54
N THR A 106 6.31 10.89 -10.36
CA THR A 106 6.59 9.55 -9.81
C THR A 106 6.24 8.39 -10.73
N ARG A 107 5.59 8.65 -11.87
CA ARG A 107 5.06 7.62 -12.78
C ARG A 107 5.31 8.03 -14.22
N PRO A 108 5.57 7.06 -15.11
CA PRO A 108 5.73 7.37 -16.51
C PRO A 108 4.39 7.75 -17.14
N VAL A 109 4.49 8.57 -18.19
CA VAL A 109 3.36 9.13 -18.91
C VAL A 109 3.50 8.75 -20.38
N ILE A 110 2.40 8.36 -21.02
CA ILE A 110 2.34 8.11 -22.46
C ILE A 110 1.41 9.12 -23.10
N VAL A 111 1.83 9.73 -24.20
CA VAL A 111 0.98 10.59 -25.01
C VAL A 111 0.41 9.75 -26.14
N LEU A 112 -0.91 9.65 -26.21
CA LEU A 112 -1.62 8.87 -27.21
C LEU A 112 -2.50 9.79 -28.06
N ASP A 113 -2.44 9.62 -29.38
CA ASP A 113 -3.51 10.04 -30.29
C ASP A 113 -4.56 8.93 -30.32
N HIS A 114 -5.54 9.03 -29.43
CA HIS A 114 -6.52 7.99 -29.22
C HIS A 114 -7.79 8.22 -30.05
N GLN A 115 -8.40 7.13 -30.50
CA GLN A 115 -9.76 7.13 -31.06
C GLN A 115 -10.81 7.42 -29.97
N PRO A 116 -12.07 7.70 -30.33
CA PRO A 116 -13.15 7.80 -29.36
C PRO A 116 -13.17 6.62 -28.38
N ILE A 117 -13.23 6.95 -27.09
CA ILE A 117 -13.32 6.03 -25.97
C ILE A 117 -14.75 6.10 -25.46
N ALA A 118 -15.55 5.08 -25.79
CA ALA A 118 -16.97 5.04 -25.44
C ALA A 118 -17.19 5.18 -23.93
N GLY A 119 -18.06 6.12 -23.55
CA GLY A 119 -18.41 6.38 -22.14
C GLY A 119 -17.33 7.10 -21.33
N LEU A 120 -16.29 7.62 -21.99
CA LEU A 120 -15.26 8.45 -21.36
C LEU A 120 -14.95 9.69 -22.20
N MET A 121 -14.57 9.51 -23.47
CA MET A 121 -14.14 10.58 -24.37
C MET A 121 -14.52 10.26 -25.82
N GLU A 122 -15.64 10.81 -26.29
CA GLU A 122 -16.24 10.47 -27.59
C GLU A 122 -15.51 11.06 -28.81
N GLN A 123 -14.41 11.80 -28.61
CA GLN A 123 -13.67 12.50 -29.65
C GLN A 123 -12.28 11.93 -29.78
N ARG A 124 -11.79 11.85 -31.03
CA ARG A 124 -10.37 11.56 -31.29
C ARG A 124 -9.53 12.76 -30.86
N MET A 125 -8.54 12.54 -30.00
CA MET A 125 -7.60 13.58 -29.61
C MET A 125 -6.27 13.03 -29.12
N SER A 126 -5.28 13.91 -29.05
CA SER A 126 -3.96 13.63 -28.51
C SER A 126 -3.83 14.16 -27.09
N MET A 127 -3.60 13.26 -26.11
CA MET A 127 -3.46 13.65 -24.71
C MET A 127 -2.57 12.70 -23.91
N PRO A 128 -2.03 13.15 -22.75
CA PRO A 128 -1.24 12.31 -21.87
C PRO A 128 -2.09 11.40 -20.98
N PHE A 129 -1.62 10.16 -20.78
CA PHE A 129 -2.17 9.18 -19.84
C PHE A 129 -1.07 8.67 -18.90
N ILE A 130 -1.43 8.47 -17.63
CA ILE A 130 -0.48 8.04 -16.58
C ILE A 130 -0.49 6.51 -16.50
N ALA A 131 0.68 5.89 -16.42
CA ALA A 131 0.77 4.43 -16.25
C ALA A 131 0.41 4.00 -14.82
N ALA A 132 -0.24 2.84 -14.68
CA ALA A 132 -0.35 2.17 -13.39
C ALA A 132 0.99 1.62 -12.88
N SER A 133 1.89 1.21 -13.79
CA SER A 133 3.24 0.73 -13.47
C SER A 133 4.25 1.10 -14.57
N ALA A 134 5.54 1.11 -14.25
CA ALA A 134 6.59 1.43 -15.21
C ALA A 134 6.80 0.35 -16.29
N ASP A 135 6.43 -0.89 -15.99
CA ASP A 135 6.63 -2.01 -16.90
C ASP A 135 5.66 -2.01 -18.09
N LEU A 136 4.51 -1.33 -17.97
CA LEU A 136 3.50 -1.27 -19.03
C LEU A 136 4.01 -0.64 -20.32
N PHE A 137 4.99 0.27 -20.24
CA PHE A 137 5.51 0.97 -21.42
C PHE A 137 6.81 0.35 -21.95
N ARG A 138 7.22 -0.80 -21.40
CA ARG A 138 8.45 -1.47 -21.83
C ARG A 138 8.33 -1.91 -23.28
N GLY A 139 9.27 -1.46 -24.12
CA GLY A 139 9.32 -1.82 -25.53
C GLY A 139 8.28 -1.11 -26.41
N ILE A 140 7.48 -0.21 -25.86
CA ILE A 140 6.56 0.67 -26.60
C ILE A 140 7.34 1.89 -27.11
N LYS A 141 7.06 2.31 -28.36
CA LYS A 141 7.71 3.45 -29.01
C LYS A 141 6.70 4.32 -29.75
N ALA A 142 7.10 5.56 -30.03
CA ALA A 142 6.32 6.45 -30.87
C ALA A 142 6.03 5.80 -32.24
N GLY A 143 4.82 6.03 -32.75
CA GLY A 143 4.29 5.43 -33.98
C GLY A 143 3.63 4.05 -33.80
N ASP A 144 3.73 3.41 -32.63
CA ASP A 144 3.05 2.14 -32.41
C ASP A 144 1.53 2.32 -32.36
N HIS A 145 0.81 1.46 -33.07
CA HIS A 145 -0.62 1.27 -32.86
C HIS A 145 -0.83 0.42 -31.61
N VAL A 146 -1.72 0.85 -30.72
CA VAL A 146 -1.93 0.19 -29.43
C VAL A 146 -3.41 0.07 -29.09
N ALA A 147 -3.75 -1.01 -28.39
CA ALA A 147 -4.96 -1.12 -27.59
C ALA A 147 -4.60 -0.87 -26.13
N PHE A 148 -5.42 -0.11 -25.43
CA PHE A 148 -5.18 0.24 -24.04
C PHE A 148 -6.45 0.13 -23.21
N ALA A 149 -6.26 -0.08 -21.92
CA ALA A 149 -7.32 -0.16 -20.93
C ALA A 149 -7.08 0.83 -19.80
N LEU A 150 -8.15 1.51 -19.37
CA LEU A 150 -8.11 2.56 -18.37
C LEU A 150 -8.91 2.14 -17.13
N ALA A 151 -8.36 2.44 -15.96
CA ALA A 151 -9.05 2.32 -14.68
C ALA A 151 -9.04 3.68 -13.96
N GLU A 152 -10.16 4.01 -13.32
CA GLU A 152 -10.28 5.20 -12.49
C GLU A 152 -9.91 4.88 -11.05
N THR A 153 -8.92 5.61 -10.54
CA THR A 153 -8.56 5.65 -9.12
C THR A 153 -9.08 6.95 -8.49
N PRO A 154 -9.15 7.05 -7.15
CA PRO A 154 -9.49 8.31 -6.48
C PRO A 154 -8.59 9.50 -6.86
N ASP A 155 -7.35 9.23 -7.29
CA ASP A 155 -6.35 10.25 -7.55
C ASP A 155 -6.18 10.56 -9.05
N ALA A 156 -6.46 9.60 -9.93
CA ALA A 156 -6.19 9.71 -11.37
C ALA A 156 -6.84 8.60 -12.22
N LEU A 157 -6.92 8.85 -13.53
CA LEU A 157 -7.19 7.85 -14.56
C LEU A 157 -5.88 7.19 -15.01
N LEU A 158 -5.79 5.88 -14.89
CA LEU A 158 -4.55 5.13 -15.13
C LEU A 158 -4.68 4.16 -16.30
N VAL A 159 -3.62 4.06 -17.09
CA VAL A 159 -3.42 2.96 -18.04
C VAL A 159 -3.05 1.71 -17.24
N VAL A 160 -3.91 0.69 -17.30
CA VAL A 160 -3.72 -0.59 -16.60
C VAL A 160 -3.34 -1.74 -17.53
N SER A 161 -3.61 -1.60 -18.83
CA SER A 161 -3.07 -2.48 -19.87
C SER A 161 -2.73 -1.68 -21.12
N LEU A 162 -1.69 -2.14 -21.83
CA LEU A 162 -1.25 -1.55 -23.08
C LEU A 162 -0.65 -2.66 -23.94
N GLU A 163 -1.22 -2.87 -25.13
CA GLU A 163 -0.83 -3.92 -26.06
C GLU A 163 -0.59 -3.31 -27.43
N ARG A 164 0.53 -3.66 -28.07
CA ARG A 164 0.81 -3.25 -29.45
C ARG A 164 -0.10 -4.04 -30.38
N LEU A 165 -0.81 -3.33 -31.25
CA LEU A 165 -1.56 -3.90 -32.35
C LEU A 165 -0.59 -4.18 -33.51
N GLY A 166 -0.76 -5.33 -34.16
CA GLY A 166 0.04 -5.69 -35.33
C GLY A 166 -0.14 -4.68 -36.48
N PRO A 167 0.78 -4.71 -37.47
CA PRO A 167 0.65 -3.92 -38.69
C PRO A 167 -0.58 -4.33 -39.52
#